data_AF-N1ZEQ3-F1
#
_entry.id   AF-N1ZEQ3-F1
#
_cell.length_a   1.000
_cell.length_b   1.000
_cell.length_c   1.000
_cell.angle_alpha   90.00
_cell.angle_beta   90.00
_cell.angle_gamma   90.00
#
_symmetry.space_group_name_H-M   'P 1'
#
loop_
_entity.id
_entity.type
_entity.pdbx_description
1 polymer ?
#
loop_
_entity_poly.entity_id
_entity_poly.type
_entity_poly.pdbx_seq_one_letter_code
_entity_poly.pdbx_strand_id
1 'polypeptide(L)' 'MKKLVWLLSVVFVILTFLGAGYVLYYNGAVNAGYAVIPMLFALISITYYKKIKK' A
#
# COMPACT_ATOMS: atom_id res chain seq x y z
N MET A 1 -0.68 18.04 8.17
CA MET A 1 -0.58 16.60 8.48
C MET A 1 -1.62 15.74 7.74
N LYS A 2 -2.94 16.01 7.86
CA LYS A 2 -3.99 15.21 7.17
C LYS A 2 -3.80 15.02 5.66
N LYS A 3 -3.43 16.07 4.91
CA LYS A 3 -3.14 16.00 3.46
C LYS A 3 -1.97 15.07 3.11
N LEU A 4 -0.91 15.09 3.92
CA LEU A 4 0.29 14.27 3.69
C LEU A 4 -0.01 12.79 3.89
N VAL A 5 -0.68 12.43 4.99
CA VAL A 5 -1.08 11.03 5.27
C VAL A 5 -2.06 10.49 4.22
N TRP A 6 -2.94 11.36 3.71
CA TRP A 6 -3.84 11.01 2.62
C TRP A 6 -3.07 10.72 1.32
N LEU A 7 -2.12 11.58 0.94
CA LEU A 7 -1.27 11.37 -0.23
C LEU A 7 -0.43 10.08 -0.10
N LEU A 8 0.15 9.84 1.08
CA LEU A 8 0.93 8.64 1.38
C LEU A 8 0.10 7.37 1.22
N SER A 9 -1.14 7.39 1.69
CA SER A 9 -2.07 6.26 1.56
C SER A 9 -2.36 5.93 0.10
N VAL A 10 -2.57 6.94 -0.75
CA VAL A 10 -2.78 6.74 -2.19
C VAL A 10 -1.54 6.14 -2.85
N VAL A 11 -0.35 6.63 -2.51
CA VAL A 11 0.92 6.09 -3.04
C VAL A 11 1.10 4.63 -2.67
N PHE A 12 0.90 4.25 -1.40
CA PHE A 12 1.03 2.84 -0.99
C PHE A 12 0.01 1.92 -1.65
N VAL A 13 -1.21 2.41 -1.92
CA VAL A 13 -2.22 1.67 -2.67
C VAL A 13 -1.77 1.41 -4.11
N ILE A 14 -1.26 2.42 -4.81
CA ILE A 14 -0.72 2.26 -6.17
C ILE A 14 0.45 1.26 -6.16
N LEU A 15 1.35 1.38 -5.19
CA LEU A 15 2.49 0.48 -5.05
C LEU A 15 2.06 -0.98 -4.78
N THR A 16 0.95 -1.17 -4.05
CA THR A 16 0.34 -2.50 -3.81
C THR A 16 -0.14 -3.12 -5.11
N PHE A 17 -0.81 -2.35 -5.97
CA PHE A 17 -1.26 -2.83 -7.28
C PHE A 17 -0.09 -3.12 -8.21
N LEU A 18 0.97 -2.31 -8.20
CA LEU A 18 2.19 -2.57 -8.96
C LEU A 18 2.89 -3.85 -8.48
N GLY A 19 3.00 -4.04 -7.16
CA GLY A 19 3.57 -5.24 -6.57
C GLY A 19 2.74 -6.49 -6.91
N ALA A 20 1.42 -6.41 -6.84
CA ALA A 20 0.53 -7.50 -7.24
C ALA A 20 0.63 -7.81 -8.74
N GLY A 21 0.62 -6.77 -9.59
CA GLY A 21 0.80 -6.91 -11.03
C GLY A 21 2.16 -7.54 -11.38
N TYR A 22 3.22 -7.14 -10.69
CA TYR A 22 4.55 -7.74 -10.82
C TYR A 22 4.52 -9.23 -10.43
N VAL A 23 3.95 -9.57 -9.27
CA VAL A 23 3.84 -10.97 -8.83
C VAL A 23 3.05 -11.82 -9.84
N LEU A 24 1.94 -11.31 -10.36
CA LEU A 24 1.12 -12.01 -11.35
C LEU A 24 1.82 -12.12 -12.71
N TYR A 25 2.54 -11.09 -13.15
CA TYR A 25 3.28 -11.09 -14.41
C TYR A 25 4.36 -12.18 -14.44
N TYR A 26 5.04 -12.41 -13.31
CA TYR A 26 6.01 -13.49 -13.16
C TYR A 26 5.37 -14.83 -12.71
N ASN A 27 4.06 -15.03 -12.93
CA ASN A 27 3.32 -16.25 -12.57
C ASN A 27 3.49 -16.69 -11.10
N GLY A 28 3.66 -15.73 -10.19
CA GLY A 28 3.89 -16.01 -8.77
C GLY A 28 5.27 -16.60 -8.44
N ALA A 29 6.20 -16.64 -9.40
CA ALA A 29 7.58 -17.09 -9.16
C ALA A 29 8.39 -16.09 -8.32
N VAL A 30 7.95 -14.82 -8.28
CA VAL A 30 8.55 -13.76 -7.46
C VAL A 30 7.80 -13.62 -6.13
N ASN A 31 8.51 -13.13 -5.10
CA ASN A 31 8.00 -13.07 -3.74
C ASN A 31 6.71 -12.22 -3.62
N ALA A 32 5.64 -12.81 -3.06
CA ALA A 32 4.39 -12.10 -2.77
C ALA A 32 4.58 -10.88 -1.84
N GLY A 33 5.70 -10.82 -1.12
CA GLY A 33 6.12 -9.68 -0.31
C GLY A 33 6.12 -8.34 -1.06
N TYR A 34 6.35 -8.33 -2.39
CA TYR A 34 6.26 -7.11 -3.19
C TYR A 34 4.87 -6.46 -3.17
N ALA A 35 3.80 -7.24 -3.01
CA ALA A 35 2.44 -6.75 -2.84
C ALA A 35 2.08 -6.54 -1.36
N VAL A 36 2.53 -7.43 -0.48
CA VAL A 36 2.14 -7.44 0.94
C VAL A 36 2.80 -6.29 1.72
N ILE A 37 4.06 -5.96 1.45
CA ILE A 37 4.76 -4.90 2.19
C ILE A 37 4.08 -3.54 1.97
N PRO A 38 3.83 -3.07 0.73
CA PRO A 38 3.13 -1.81 0.53
C PRO A 38 1.69 -1.82 1.06
N MET A 39 1.02 -2.97 1.02
CA MET A 39 -0.33 -3.13 1.57
C MET A 39 -0.37 -2.89 3.08
N LEU A 40 0.60 -3.41 3.84
CA LEU A 40 0.69 -3.17 5.28
C LEU A 40 0.88 -1.68 5.58
N PHE A 41 1.75 -1.01 4.83
CA PHE A 41 1.96 0.44 4.97
C PHE A 41 0.72 1.25 4.58
N ALA A 42 -0.03 0.85 3.55
CA ALA A 42 -1.31 1.46 3.20
C ALA A 42 -2.30 1.34 4.37
N LEU A 43 -2.41 0.15 4.97
CA LEU A 43 -3.36 -0.13 6.04
C LEU A 43 -3.05 0.69 7.31
N ILE A 44 -1.77 0.77 7.69
CA ILE A 44 -1.29 1.59 8.81
C ILE A 44 -1.58 3.07 8.54
N SER A 45 -1.26 3.56 7.33
CA SER A 45 -1.46 4.96 6.95
C SER A 45 -2.94 5.36 6.97
N ILE A 46 -3.82 4.50 6.45
CA ILE A 46 -5.27 4.71 6.43
C ILE A 46 -5.83 4.69 7.86
N THR A 47 -5.40 3.75 8.68
CA THR A 47 -5.83 3.65 10.09
C THR A 47 -5.40 4.88 10.88
N TYR A 48 -4.16 5.34 10.68
CA TYR A 48 -3.64 6.57 11.29
C TYR A 48 -4.40 7.81 10.80
N TYR A 49 -4.69 7.91 9.50
CA TYR A 49 -5.50 9.00 8.95
C TYR A 49 -6.90 9.05 9.59
N LYS A 50 -7.57 7.89 9.74
CA LYS A 50 -8.87 7.78 10.42
C LYS A 50 -8.79 8.24 11.87
N LYS A 51 -7.72 7.88 12.58
CA LYS A 51 -7.49 8.30 13.98
C LYS A 51 -7.30 9.80 14.12
N ILE A 52 -6.58 10.46 13.20
CA ILE A 52 -6.39 11.93 13.21
C ILE A 52 -7.65 12.68 12.74
N LYS A 53 -8.51 12.04 11.94
CA LYS A 53 -9.75 12.66 11.47
C LYS A 53 -10.80 12.77 12.58
N LYS A 54 -10.87 11.76 13.46
CA LYS A 54 -11.70 11.74 14.66
C LYS A 54 -11.21 12.75 15.69
#